data_AF-A0A356VSM2-F1
#
_entry.id   AF-A0A356VSM2-F1
#
_cell.length_a   1.000
_cell.length_b   1.000
_cell.length_c   1.000
_cell.angle_alpha   90.00
_cell.angle_beta   90.00
_cell.angle_gamma   90.00
#
_symmetry.space_group_name_H-M   'P 1'
#
loop_
_entity.id
_entity.type
_entity.pdbx_description
1 polymer ?
#
loop_
_entity_poly.entity_id
_entity_poly.type
_entity_poly.pdbx_seq_one_letter_code
_entity_poly.pdbx_strand_id
1 'polypeptide(L)'
;MTISTEELNRIINHMNEDHVDSLVLYAHAFANRKEVKSATMINLTTNDIVLELESGEHLTIPLTSPVQVAKDAHMVLVAMSKQARDLLAD
;
A
#
# COMPACT_ATOMS: atom_id res chain seq x y z
N MET A 1 14.56 -8.98 -0.76
CA MET A 1 13.20 -9.50 -0.55
C MET A 1 13.19 -10.97 -0.90
N THR A 2 12.62 -11.79 -0.03
CA THR A 2 12.45 -13.23 -0.23
C THR A 2 10.95 -13.53 -0.25
N ILE A 3 10.27 -12.99 -1.26
CA ILE A 3 8.84 -13.20 -1.50
C ILE A 3 8.71 -13.75 -2.91
N SER A 4 8.07 -14.90 -3.05
CA SER A 4 7.79 -15.52 -4.34
C SER A 4 6.70 -14.74 -5.07
N THR A 5 6.66 -14.82 -6.41
CA THR A 5 5.60 -14.16 -7.20
C THR A 5 4.19 -14.56 -6.76
N GLU A 6 3.97 -15.83 -6.39
CA GLU A 6 2.68 -16.30 -5.89
C GLU A 6 2.30 -15.68 -4.54
N GLU A 7 3.26 -15.51 -3.62
CA GLU A 7 3.03 -14.88 -2.33
C GLU A 7 2.76 -13.39 -2.49
N LEU A 8 3.51 -12.72 -3.36
CA LEU A 8 3.29 -11.32 -3.72
C LEU A 8 1.88 -11.11 -4.27
N ASN A 9 1.47 -11.93 -5.24
CA ASN A 9 0.13 -11.85 -5.84
C ASN A 9 -0.98 -12.06 -4.79
N ARG A 10 -0.78 -12.99 -3.84
CA ARG A 10 -1.74 -13.19 -2.74
C ARG A 10 -1.86 -11.97 -1.85
N ILE A 11 -0.74 -11.32 -1.50
CA ILE A 11 -0.74 -10.09 -0.71
C ILE A 11 -1.45 -8.97 -1.47
N ILE A 12 -1.13 -8.79 -2.75
CA ILE A 12 -1.73 -7.76 -3.60
C ILE A 12 -3.24 -7.97 -3.71
N ASN A 13 -3.68 -9.20 -4.02
CA ASN A 13 -5.11 -9.51 -4.13
C ASN A 13 -5.83 -9.27 -2.81
N HIS A 14 -5.30 -9.74 -1.69
CA HIS A 14 -5.87 -9.51 -0.37
C HIS A 14 -6.01 -8.00 -0.05
N MET A 15 -4.99 -7.20 -0.37
CA MET A 15 -5.05 -5.76 -0.18
C MET A 15 -6.11 -5.09 -1.06
N ASN A 16 -6.24 -5.54 -2.31
CA ASN A 16 -7.23 -4.99 -3.24
C ASN A 16 -8.67 -5.43 -2.92
N GLU A 17 -8.86 -6.63 -2.36
CA GLU A 17 -10.18 -7.18 -2.03
C GLU A 17 -10.68 -6.70 -0.66
N ASP A 18 -9.84 -6.78 0.38
CA ASP A 18 -10.26 -6.54 1.77
C ASP A 18 -9.88 -5.14 2.28
N HIS A 19 -8.96 -4.45 1.60
CA HIS A 19 -8.32 -3.23 2.12
C HIS A 19 -8.18 -2.10 1.10
N VAL A 20 -9.04 -2.04 0.07
CA VAL A 20 -9.01 -0.99 -0.96
C VAL A 20 -9.05 0.43 -0.38
N ASP A 21 -9.83 0.66 0.68
CA ASP A 21 -9.92 1.95 1.36
C ASP A 21 -8.58 2.37 1.98
N SER A 22 -7.77 1.39 2.41
CA SER A 22 -6.44 1.66 2.98
C SER A 22 -5.47 2.15 1.91
N LEU A 23 -5.62 1.68 0.66
CA LEU A 23 -4.78 2.13 -0.47
C LEU A 23 -5.03 3.62 -0.78
N VAL A 24 -6.29 4.03 -0.74
CA VAL A 24 -6.69 5.44 -0.89
C VAL A 24 -6.14 6.28 0.27
N LEU A 25 -6.26 5.79 1.52
CA LEU A 25 -5.66 6.44 2.69
C LEU A 25 -4.14 6.62 2.54
N TYR A 26 -3.43 5.65 1.97
CA TYR A 26 -2.00 5.78 1.73
C TYR A 26 -1.69 6.90 0.73
N ALA A 27 -2.41 6.95 -0.39
CA ALA A 27 -2.24 8.01 -1.38
C ALA A 27 -2.47 9.40 -0.77
N HIS A 28 -3.49 9.54 0.07
CA HIS A 28 -3.79 10.78 0.78
C HIS A 28 -2.71 11.16 1.81
N ALA A 29 -2.33 10.23 2.67
CA ALA A 29 -1.45 10.52 3.80
C ALA A 29 0.02 10.63 3.41
N PHE A 30 0.52 9.72 2.56
CA PHE A 30 1.95 9.61 2.26
C PHE A 30 2.36 10.30 0.96
N ALA A 31 1.42 10.47 0.01
CA ALA A 31 1.69 11.16 -1.25
C ALA A 31 0.97 12.51 -1.39
N ASN A 32 0.22 12.94 -0.37
CA ASN A 32 -0.58 14.17 -0.37
C ASN A 32 -1.56 14.25 -1.57
N ARG A 33 -1.97 13.11 -2.11
CA ARG A 33 -2.88 12.99 -3.26
C ARG A 33 -4.34 12.96 -2.78
N LYS A 34 -4.82 14.05 -2.18
CA LYS A 34 -6.18 14.16 -1.59
C LYS A 34 -7.31 13.98 -2.62
N GLU A 35 -6.99 14.09 -3.91
CA GLU A 35 -7.93 13.93 -5.02
C GLU A 35 -8.26 12.47 -5.36
N VAL A 36 -7.46 11.50 -4.90
CA VAL A 36 -7.60 10.08 -5.25
C VAL A 36 -8.86 9.47 -4.65
N LYS A 37 -9.74 8.88 -5.45
CA LYS A 37 -10.95 8.20 -4.94
C LYS A 37 -10.84 6.69 -4.93
N SER A 38 -10.02 6.15 -5.82
CA SER A 38 -9.73 4.72 -5.86
C SER A 38 -8.28 4.48 -6.28
N ALA A 39 -7.70 3.44 -5.71
CA ALA A 39 -6.34 3.01 -5.96
C ALA A 39 -6.26 1.48 -5.87
N THR A 40 -5.51 0.88 -6.78
CA THR A 40 -5.28 -0.57 -6.85
C THR A 40 -3.81 -0.84 -6.62
N MET A 41 -3.46 -1.71 -5.68
CA MET A 41 -2.09 -2.15 -5.52
C MET A 41 -1.71 -3.03 -6.71
N ILE A 42 -0.60 -2.70 -7.38
CA ILE A 42 -0.08 -3.47 -8.52
C ILE A 42 1.29 -4.09 -8.22
N ASN A 43 2.02 -3.56 -7.23
CA ASN A 43 3.30 -4.11 -6.84
C ASN A 43 3.63 -3.76 -5.38
N LEU A 44 4.48 -4.60 -4.77
CA LEU A 44 5.09 -4.37 -3.47
C LEU A 44 6.57 -4.73 -3.58
N THR A 45 7.44 -3.82 -3.16
CA THR A 45 8.88 -4.01 -3.08
C THR A 45 9.32 -4.10 -1.61
N THR A 46 10.64 -4.16 -1.37
CA THR A 46 11.16 -4.14 0.00
C THR A 46 10.84 -2.84 0.72
N ASN A 47 10.79 -1.70 0.02
CA ASN A 47 10.69 -0.38 0.64
C ASN A 47 9.51 0.43 0.13
N ASP A 48 8.78 -0.04 -0.88
CA ASP A 48 7.75 0.74 -1.54
C ASP A 48 6.54 -0.11 -1.94
N ILE A 49 5.37 0.49 -1.99
CA ILE A 49 4.20 -0.03 -2.68
C ILE A 49 3.97 0.78 -3.95
N VAL A 50 3.52 0.11 -5.00
CA VAL A 50 3.09 0.77 -6.24
C VAL A 50 1.59 0.60 -6.37
N LEU A 51 0.91 1.73 -6.44
CA LEU A 51 -0.52 1.83 -6.64
C LEU A 51 -0.81 2.35 -8.05
N GLU A 52 -1.81 1.80 -8.70
CA GLU A 52 -2.43 2.36 -9.88
C GLU A 52 -3.65 3.17 -9.46
N LEU A 53 -3.68 4.44 -9.82
CA LEU A 53 -4.79 5.35 -9.55
C LEU A 53 -5.88 5.22 -10.62
N GLU A 54 -7.09 5.71 -10.33
CA GLU A 54 -8.20 5.73 -11.28
C GLU A 54 -7.91 6.46 -12.61
N SER A 55 -6.95 7.39 -12.60
CA SER A 55 -6.47 8.10 -13.79
C SER A 55 -5.55 7.25 -14.69
N GLY A 56 -5.15 6.05 -14.25
CA GLY A 56 -4.11 5.23 -14.87
C GLY A 56 -2.68 5.66 -14.51
N GLU A 57 -2.51 6.61 -13.58
CA GLU A 57 -1.19 7.00 -13.09
C GLU A 57 -0.67 5.98 -12.06
N HIS A 58 0.63 5.66 -12.13
CA HIS A 58 1.30 4.88 -11.10
C HIS A 58 1.87 5.78 -10.00
N LEU A 59 1.43 5.51 -8.77
CA LEU A 59 1.87 6.18 -7.57
C LEU A 59 2.73 5.23 -6.72
N THR A 60 3.98 5.63 -6.49
CA THR A 60 4.89 4.90 -5.60
C THR A 60 4.86 5.52 -4.21
N ILE A 61 4.60 4.71 -3.19
CA ILE A 61 4.54 5.13 -1.79
C ILE A 61 5.60 4.39 -0.99
N PRO A 62 6.51 5.11 -0.31
CA PRO A 62 7.50 4.48 0.54
C PRO A 62 6.85 3.86 1.78
N LEU A 63 7.25 2.64 2.08
CA LEU A 63 6.90 1.93 3.30
C LEU A 63 7.59 2.59 4.49
N THR A 64 6.91 2.60 5.63
CA THR A 64 7.51 3.07 6.88
C THR A 64 8.47 2.06 7.52
N SER A 65 8.49 0.82 7.02
CA SER A 65 9.44 -0.21 7.42
C SER A 65 9.67 -1.20 6.28
N PRO A 66 10.89 -1.77 6.15
CA PRO A 66 11.19 -2.66 5.05
C PRO A 66 10.50 -4.02 5.21
N VAL A 67 9.97 -4.55 4.10
CA VAL A 67 9.35 -5.88 4.02
C VAL A 67 10.34 -6.87 3.41
N GLN A 68 10.81 -7.82 4.23
CA GLN A 68 11.76 -8.85 3.76
C GLN A 68 11.07 -10.15 3.36
N VAL A 69 10.01 -10.54 4.06
CA VAL A 69 9.24 -11.77 3.85
C VAL A 69 7.73 -11.50 3.88
N ALA A 70 6.95 -12.38 3.25
CA ALA A 70 5.49 -12.21 3.10
C ALA A 70 4.75 -12.05 4.43
N LYS A 71 5.21 -12.74 5.47
CA LYS A 71 4.63 -12.65 6.82
C LYS A 71 4.72 -11.24 7.41
N ASP A 72 5.76 -10.49 7.07
CA ASP A 72 5.98 -9.14 7.59
C ASP A 72 5.20 -8.09 6.80
N ALA A 73 4.90 -8.37 5.53
CA ALA A 73 4.17 -7.47 4.64
C ALA A 73 2.85 -7.00 5.26
N HIS A 74 2.04 -7.95 5.76
CA HIS A 74 0.76 -7.64 6.37
C HIS A 74 0.92 -6.73 7.60
N MET A 75 1.91 -7.02 8.47
CA MET A 75 2.15 -6.21 9.67
C MET A 75 2.57 -4.78 9.33
N VAL A 76 3.46 -4.62 8.34
CA VAL A 76 3.90 -3.30 7.87
C VAL A 76 2.74 -2.52 7.28
N LEU A 77 1.92 -3.14 6.42
CA LEU A 77 0.76 -2.49 5.82
C LEU A 77 -0.27 -2.08 6.88
N VAL A 78 -0.58 -2.94 7.86
CA VAL A 78 -1.49 -2.56 8.96
C VAL A 78 -0.93 -1.39 9.78
N ALA A 79 0.38 -1.38 10.06
CA ALA A 79 1.02 -0.26 10.75
C ALA A 79 0.93 1.04 9.93
N MET A 80 1.14 0.98 8.62
CA MET A 80 0.96 2.12 7.71
C MET A 80 -0.49 2.61 7.70
N SER A 81 -1.49 1.72 7.73
CA SER A 81 -2.91 2.10 7.79
C SER A 81 -3.22 2.92 9.03
N LYS A 82 -2.63 2.54 10.16
CA LYS A 82 -2.77 3.29 11.40
C LYS A 82 -2.09 4.67 11.29
N GLN A 83 -0.84 4.70 10.84
CA GLN A 83 -0.09 5.95 10.66
C GLN A 83 -0.77 6.91 9.67
N ALA A 84 -1.34 6.40 8.58
CA ALA A 84 -2.06 7.21 7.60
C ALA A 84 -3.28 7.90 8.22
N ARG A 85 -4.02 7.18 9.09
CA ARG A 85 -5.14 7.77 9.83
C ARG A 85 -4.67 8.85 10.80
N ASP A 86 -3.58 8.59 11.52
CA ASP A 86 -3.00 9.57 12.46
C ASP A 86 -2.54 10.84 11.71
N LEU A 87 -1.91 10.70 10.53
CA LEU A 87 -1.45 11.81 9.68
C LEU A 87 -2.60 12.65 9.08
N LEU A 88 -3.78 12.04 8.87
CA LEU A 88 -4.94 12.73 8.30
C LEU A 88 -5.89 13.29 9.36
N ALA A 89 -5.64 13.00 10.65
CA ALA A 89 -6.42 13.51 11.77
C ALA A 89 -5.96 14.90 12.27
N ASP A 90 -4.84 15.40 11.75
CA ASP A 90 -4.31 16.77 11.94
C ASP A 90 -4.74 17.72 10.82
#